data_AF-A0A4D6LQ30-F1
#
_entry.id   AF-A0A4D6LQ30-F1
#
_cell.length_a   1.000
_cell.length_b   1.000
_cell.length_c   1.000
_cell.angle_alpha   90.00
_cell.angle_beta   90.00
_cell.angle_gamma   90.00
#
_symmetry.space_group_name_H-M   'P 1'
#
loop_
_entity.id
_entity.type
_entity.pdbx_description
1 polymer ?
#
loop_
_entity_poly.entity_id
_entity_poly.type
_entity_poly.pdbx_seq_one_letter_code
_entity_poly.pdbx_strand_id
1 'polypeptide(L)'
;MAEKAVAKLKLKPRRLKGHDDSTTCCISSRERSHFLVTSGDDGRVCWFDLRCPDVPQLVMDVSVEPVSSICFKSGMEDTIYASSGKEIKGFDVRLA
;
A
#
# COMPACT_ATOMS: atom_id res chain seq x y z
N MET A 1 39.68 13.65 -23.73
CA MET A 1 38.33 13.10 -23.52
C MET A 1 38.39 12.17 -22.33
N ALA A 2 37.72 12.49 -21.22
CA ALA A 2 37.60 11.61 -20.07
C ALA A 2 36.13 11.66 -19.64
N GLU A 3 35.38 10.66 -20.07
CA GLU A 3 34.00 10.46 -19.66
C GLU A 3 34.02 10.09 -18.17
N LYS A 4 33.62 11.04 -17.32
CA LYS A 4 33.44 10.77 -15.88
C LYS A 4 32.33 9.75 -15.75
N ALA A 5 32.69 8.53 -15.34
CA ALA A 5 31.75 7.52 -14.93
C ALA A 5 30.84 8.07 -13.82
N VAL A 6 29.56 8.24 -14.14
CA VAL A 6 28.53 8.55 -13.15
C VAL A 6 28.43 7.34 -12.24
N ALA A 7 28.85 7.50 -10.97
CA ALA A 7 28.69 6.47 -9.97
C ALA A 7 27.21 6.09 -9.87
N LYS A 8 26.89 4.87 -10.30
CA LYS A 8 25.54 4.31 -10.24
C LYS A 8 25.19 4.14 -8.75
N LEU A 9 24.54 5.15 -8.16
CA LEU A 9 24.00 5.09 -6.81
C LEU A 9 23.08 3.87 -6.75
N LYS A 10 23.54 2.80 -6.09
CA LYS A 10 22.71 1.64 -5.80
C LYS A 10 21.73 2.05 -4.70
N LEU A 11 20.56 2.54 -5.09
CA LEU A 11 19.46 2.76 -4.17
C LEU A 11 19.09 1.41 -3.55
N LYS A 12 19.29 1.29 -2.23
CA LYS A 12 18.87 0.09 -1.49
C LYS A 12 17.35 0.19 -1.31
N PRO A 13 16.56 -0.80 -1.79
CA PRO A 13 15.13 -0.78 -1.61
C PRO A 13 14.79 -0.85 -0.11
N ARG A 14 13.84 -0.01 0.29
CA ARG A 14 13.28 0.03 1.63
C ARG A 14 12.24 -1.08 1.77
N ARG A 15 12.32 -1.90 2.82
CA ARG A 15 11.40 -3.04 3.02
C ARG A 15 10.31 -2.67 4.01
N LEU A 16 9.11 -2.44 3.51
CA LEU A 16 7.91 -2.24 4.33
C LEU A 16 7.41 -3.59 4.86
N LYS A 17 7.22 -3.71 6.18
CA LYS A 17 6.79 -4.93 6.87
C LYS A 17 5.37 -4.72 7.39
N GLY A 18 4.42 -5.54 6.97
CA GLY A 18 3.04 -5.43 7.44
C GLY A 18 2.16 -6.63 7.09
N HIS A 19 2.39 -7.23 5.92
CA HIS A 19 1.69 -8.46 5.53
C HIS A 19 2.37 -9.71 6.07
N ASP A 20 1.53 -10.68 6.47
CA ASP A 20 1.96 -12.01 6.93
C ASP A 20 2.06 -13.03 5.78
N ASP A 21 1.56 -12.65 4.59
CA ASP A 21 1.65 -13.43 3.34
C ASP A 21 2.04 -12.52 2.14
N SER A 22 1.93 -13.06 0.93
CA SER A 22 2.30 -12.43 -0.33
C SER A 22 1.48 -11.17 -0.59
N THR A 23 2.16 -10.09 -0.99
CA THR A 23 1.50 -8.84 -1.39
C THR A 23 0.96 -8.95 -2.81
N THR A 24 -0.29 -8.57 -3.01
CA THR A 24 -1.02 -8.69 -4.27
C THR A 24 -1.13 -7.38 -5.05
N CYS A 25 -1.29 -6.26 -4.34
CA CYS A 25 -1.48 -4.94 -4.93
C CYS A 25 -0.83 -3.85 -4.07
N CYS A 26 -0.42 -2.75 -4.72
CA CYS A 26 -0.03 -1.52 -4.04
C CYS A 26 -0.49 -0.29 -4.84
N ILE A 27 -0.95 0.74 -4.13
CA ILE A 27 -1.38 2.02 -4.69
C ILE A 27 -0.80 3.17 -3.86
N SER A 28 -0.51 4.28 -4.52
CA SER A 28 -0.06 5.51 -3.87
C SER A 28 -1.18 6.56 -3.90
N SER A 29 -1.30 7.31 -2.81
CA SER A 29 -2.25 8.41 -2.71
C SER A 29 -1.79 9.58 -3.57
N ARG A 30 -2.69 10.14 -4.38
CA ARG A 30 -2.44 11.36 -5.16
C ARG A 30 -2.61 12.62 -4.33
N GLU A 31 -3.51 12.62 -3.36
CA GLU A 31 -3.76 13.76 -2.47
C GLU A 31 -2.69 13.85 -1.37
N ARG A 32 -2.15 12.72 -0.94
CA ARG A 32 -1.14 12.60 0.13
C ARG A 32 -0.01 11.67 -0.32
N SER A 33 0.93 12.21 -1.09
CA SER A 33 2.04 11.45 -1.73
C SER A 33 2.95 10.65 -0.79
N HIS A 34 2.86 10.85 0.52
CA HIS A 34 3.58 10.08 1.53
C HIS A 34 2.82 8.83 1.98
N PHE A 35 1.57 8.63 1.56
CA PHE A 35 0.81 7.42 1.87
C PHE A 35 0.91 6.40 0.73
N LEU A 36 1.26 5.18 1.14
CA LEU A 36 1.22 3.99 0.31
C LEU A 36 0.26 2.99 0.96
N VAL A 37 -0.59 2.37 0.15
CA VAL A 37 -1.51 1.34 0.63
C VAL A 37 -1.25 0.06 -0.13
N THR A 38 -1.20 -1.05 0.58
CA THR A 38 -0.92 -2.38 0.01
C THR A 38 -1.98 -3.37 0.45
N SER A 39 -2.13 -4.45 -0.32
CA SER A 39 -2.98 -5.58 0.01
C SER A 39 -2.23 -6.90 -0.15
N GLY A 40 -2.75 -7.97 0.46
CA GLY A 40 -2.12 -9.27 0.42
C GLY A 40 -3.07 -10.46 0.43
N ASP A 41 -2.48 -11.64 0.26
CA ASP A 41 -3.14 -12.95 0.38
C ASP A 41 -3.54 -13.27 1.83
N ASP A 42 -2.98 -12.52 2.80
CA ASP A 42 -3.38 -12.54 4.21
C ASP A 42 -4.74 -11.88 4.48
N GLY A 43 -5.43 -11.42 3.43
CA GLY A 43 -6.76 -10.81 3.53
C GLY A 43 -6.76 -9.40 4.12
N ARG A 44 -5.58 -8.78 4.24
CA ARG A 44 -5.39 -7.47 4.85
C ARG A 44 -5.13 -6.37 3.85
N VAL A 45 -5.37 -5.15 4.31
CA VAL A 45 -4.89 -3.92 3.69
C VAL A 45 -4.01 -3.16 4.68
N CYS A 46 -2.79 -2.82 4.28
CA CYS A 46 -1.82 -2.11 5.11
C CYS A 46 -1.60 -0.68 4.57
N TRP A 47 -1.68 0.30 5.45
CA TRP A 47 -1.39 1.70 5.16
C TRP A 47 -0.04 2.09 5.73
N PHE A 48 0.83 2.66 4.91
CA PHE A 48 2.15 3.12 5.29
C PHE A 48 2.24 4.62 5.11
N ASP A 49 2.69 5.32 6.15
CA ASP A 49 3.26 6.66 6.01
C ASP A 49 4.75 6.51 5.75
N LEU A 50 5.19 6.87 4.54
CA LEU A 50 6.57 6.76 4.11
C LEU A 50 7.53 7.69 4.87
N ARG A 51 7.01 8.59 5.71
CA ARG A 51 7.81 9.42 6.63
C ARG A 51 8.08 8.73 7.96
N CYS A 52 7.24 7.76 8.33
CA CYS A 52 7.37 6.95 9.54
C CYS A 52 8.29 5.75 9.31
N PRO A 53 8.62 4.94 10.33
CA PRO A 53 9.35 3.68 10.16
C PRO A 53 8.66 2.68 9.21
N ASP A 54 9.35 1.60 8.88
CA ASP A 54 8.98 0.59 7.85
C ASP A 54 7.79 -0.30 8.23
N VAL A 55 6.84 0.19 9.02
CA VAL A 55 5.67 -0.53 9.55
C VAL A 55 4.38 0.21 9.21
N PRO A 56 3.26 -0.51 9.00
CA PRO A 56 1.99 0.13 8.70
C PRO A 56 1.55 1.01 9.86
N GLN A 57 0.99 2.17 9.54
CA GLN A 57 0.31 3.05 10.48
C GLN A 57 -1.13 2.58 10.74
N LEU A 58 -1.72 1.86 9.78
CA LEU A 58 -3.03 1.25 9.92
C LEU A 58 -3.04 -0.10 9.19
N VAL A 59 -3.63 -1.12 9.82
CA VAL A 59 -3.87 -2.44 9.23
C VAL A 59 -5.36 -2.69 9.30
N MET A 60 -5.94 -3.12 8.19
CA MET A 60 -7.35 -3.38 8.04
C MET A 60 -7.55 -4.85 7.67
N ASP A 61 -8.26 -5.60 8.50
CA ASP A 61 -8.68 -6.97 8.18
C ASP A 61 -9.90 -6.92 7.25
N VAL A 62 -9.68 -7.08 5.95
CA VAL A 62 -10.73 -6.94 4.92
C VAL A 62 -11.50 -8.23 4.76
N SER A 63 -10.82 -9.37 4.76
CA SER A 63 -11.40 -10.68 4.48
C SER A 63 -10.50 -11.81 4.99
N VAL A 64 -11.02 -13.03 5.00
CA VAL A 64 -10.20 -14.25 5.12
C VAL A 64 -9.66 -14.72 3.77
N GLU A 65 -10.27 -14.26 2.67
CA GLU A 65 -9.85 -14.53 1.30
C GLU A 65 -8.83 -13.48 0.84
N PRO A 66 -7.94 -13.81 -0.11
CA PRO A 66 -7.00 -12.85 -0.69
C PRO A 66 -7.67 -11.55 -1.17
N VAL A 67 -7.01 -10.42 -0.89
CA VAL A 67 -7.42 -9.14 -1.48
C VAL A 67 -6.69 -8.99 -2.81
N SER A 68 -7.41 -9.06 -3.94
CA SER A 68 -6.79 -9.12 -5.28
C SER A 68 -6.43 -7.75 -5.84
N SER A 69 -7.16 -6.71 -5.44
CA SER A 69 -6.96 -5.34 -5.92
C SER A 69 -7.57 -4.33 -4.97
N ILE A 70 -7.02 -3.13 -4.98
CA ILE A 70 -7.48 -1.99 -4.19
C ILE A 70 -7.50 -0.72 -5.03
N CYS A 71 -8.41 0.21 -4.72
CA CYS A 71 -8.40 1.56 -5.30
C CYS A 71 -8.97 2.59 -4.34
N PHE A 72 -8.48 3.83 -4.45
CA PHE A 72 -9.10 4.97 -3.78
C PHE A 72 -10.35 5.43 -4.51
N LYS A 73 -11.29 5.98 -3.75
CA LYS A 73 -12.33 6.83 -4.31
C LYS A 73 -11.70 8.11 -4.86
N SER A 74 -11.87 8.34 -6.17
CA SER A 74 -11.39 9.56 -6.82
C SER A 74 -11.94 10.82 -6.14
N GLY A 75 -11.04 11.77 -5.81
CA GLY A 75 -11.35 13.03 -5.13
C GLY A 75 -11.71 12.90 -3.65
N MET A 76 -11.57 11.72 -3.06
CA MET A 76 -11.78 11.45 -1.64
C MET A 76 -10.98 10.21 -1.24
N GLU A 77 -9.65 10.34 -1.16
CA GLU A 77 -8.76 9.19 -0.89
C GLU A 77 -8.81 8.69 0.57
N ASP A 78 -9.71 9.26 1.39
CA ASP A 78 -10.12 8.71 2.68
C ASP A 78 -11.09 7.51 2.54
N THR A 79 -11.61 7.24 1.33
CA THR A 79 -12.37 6.02 1.04
C THR A 79 -11.58 5.09 0.15
N ILE A 80 -11.47 3.82 0.58
CA ILE A 80 -10.81 2.75 -0.18
C ILE A 80 -11.79 1.63 -0.50
N TYR A 81 -11.67 1.07 -1.71
CA TYR A 81 -12.37 -0.13 -2.13
C TYR A 81 -11.37 -1.27 -2.29
N ALA A 82 -11.72 -2.44 -1.78
CA ALA A 82 -10.92 -3.65 -1.86
C ALA A 82 -11.75 -4.80 -2.44
N SER A 83 -11.22 -5.48 -3.46
CA SER A 83 -11.82 -6.68 -4.03
C SER A 83 -11.25 -7.91 -3.33
N SER A 84 -12.13 -8.78 -2.83
CA SER A 84 -11.75 -10.04 -2.19
C SER A 84 -12.83 -11.08 -2.46
N GLY A 85 -12.42 -12.26 -2.95
CA GLY A 85 -13.35 -13.31 -3.37
C GLY A 85 -14.38 -12.82 -4.39
N LYS A 86 -15.66 -12.84 -3.99
CA LYS A 86 -16.81 -12.42 -4.83
C LYS A 86 -17.33 -11.03 -4.49
N GLU A 87 -16.67 -10.33 -3.58
CA GLU A 87 -17.16 -9.08 -3.00
C GLU A 87 -16.23 -7.91 -3.29
N ILE A 88 -16.81 -6.70 -3.25
CA ILE A 88 -16.08 -5.44 -3.16
C ILE A 88 -16.51 -4.80 -1.85
N LYS A 89 -15.53 -4.53 -0.99
CA LYS A 89 -15.75 -3.89 0.32
C LYS A 89 -15.23 -2.47 0.29
N GLY A 90 -16.04 -1.53 0.77
CA GLY A 90 -15.70 -0.12 0.86
C GLY A 90 -15.48 0.28 2.31
N PHE A 91 -14.45 1.09 2.56
CA PHE A 91 -14.08 1.53 3.90
C PHE A 91 -13.78 3.04 3.88
N ASP A 92 -14.23 3.73 4.92
CA ASP A 92 -13.80 5.11 5.24
C ASP A 92 -12.71 5.03 6.31
N VAL A 93 -11.47 5.36 5.95
CA VAL A 93 -10.34 5.20 6.87
C VAL A 93 -10.31 6.22 7.99
N ARG A 94 -11.18 7.24 7.96
CA ARG A 94 -11.34 8.18 9.08
C ARG A 94 -12.12 7.57 10.24
N LEU A 95 -12.79 6.45 10.00
CA LEU A 95 -13.59 5.72 11.00
C LEU A 95 -12.86 4.52 11.59
N ALA A 96 -11.59 4.32 11.19
CA ALA A 96 -10.74 3.23 11.65
C ALA A 96 -9.98 3.59 12.94
#